data_AF-A0A1G4IHP9-F1
#
_entry.id   AF-A0A1G4IHP9-F1
#
_cell.length_a   1.000
_cell.length_b   1.000
_cell.length_c   1.000
_cell.angle_alpha   90.00
_cell.angle_beta   90.00
_cell.angle_gamma   90.00
#
_symmetry.space_group_name_H-M   'P 1'
#
loop_
_entity.id
_entity.type
_entity.pdbx_description
1 polymer ?
#
loop_
_entity_poly.entity_id
_entity_poly.type
_entity_poly.pdbx_seq_one_letter_code
_entity_poly.pdbx_strand_id
1 'polypeptide(L)'
;MGQKPSITTLLRQCIYNQDTDGFRALIGEHENELIPGCLEDNIFVEVITKKCEPEIVDTVVKLANENQLASLVATAVLYDHSLPLGPLFGMMKERERTIEEHQLKYLFLTLCERGRTEAVRVFVENKCYDPSDPRPLRAVVRGQLKNPNVDTDLLMLVLSSHAPQPDDVKCLIETYLAEAENGDVRKVVEKCLVGFHQ
;
A
#
# COMPACT_ATOMS: atom_id res chain seq x y z
N MET A 1 -36.69 20.46 -19.06
CA MET A 1 -36.72 19.15 -18.37
C MET A 1 -35.31 18.90 -17.84
N GLY A 2 -35.12 18.85 -16.52
CA GLY A 2 -33.80 18.61 -15.94
C GLY A 2 -33.46 17.12 -16.00
N GLN A 3 -32.27 16.77 -16.50
CA GLN A 3 -31.75 15.40 -16.34
C GLN A 3 -31.61 15.11 -14.84
N LYS A 4 -32.12 13.95 -14.40
CA LYS A 4 -31.85 13.48 -13.04
C LYS A 4 -30.34 13.24 -12.89
N PRO A 5 -29.70 13.69 -11.80
CA PRO A 5 -28.29 13.43 -11.56
C PRO A 5 -28.04 11.91 -11.51
N SER A 6 -26.90 11.47 -12.03
CA SER A 6 -26.49 10.06 -11.94
C SER A 6 -26.25 9.68 -10.48
N ILE A 7 -26.40 8.39 -10.16
CA ILE A 7 -26.09 7.85 -8.82
C ILE A 7 -24.66 8.22 -8.39
N THR A 8 -23.69 8.11 -9.30
CA THR A 8 -22.30 8.53 -9.06
C THR A 8 -22.21 9.99 -8.61
N THR A 9 -22.95 10.90 -9.26
CA THR A 9 -22.95 12.32 -8.89
C THR A 9 -23.46 12.53 -7.47
N LEU A 10 -24.53 11.82 -7.11
CA LEU A 10 -25.13 11.88 -5.77
C LEU A 10 -24.20 11.29 -4.71
N LEU A 11 -23.59 10.13 -4.97
CA LEU A 11 -22.62 9.50 -4.05
C LEU A 11 -21.40 10.40 -3.82
N ARG A 12 -20.87 11.03 -4.88
CA ARG A 12 -19.78 12.00 -4.75
C ARG A 12 -20.20 13.18 -3.89
N GLN A 13 -21.41 13.72 -4.07
CA GLN A 13 -21.91 14.80 -3.21
C GLN A 13 -21.95 14.39 -1.73
N CYS A 14 -22.39 13.16 -1.42
CA CYS A 14 -22.34 12.63 -0.06
C CYS A 14 -20.89 12.53 0.46
N ILE A 15 -19.95 12.03 -0.34
CA ILE A 15 -18.51 11.98 0.01
C ILE A 15 -17.97 13.38 0.33
N TYR A 16 -18.27 14.38 -0.50
CA TYR A 16 -17.80 15.75 -0.28
C TYR A 16 -18.41 16.40 0.97
N ASN A 17 -19.67 16.09 1.27
CA ASN A 17 -20.37 16.62 2.44
C ASN A 17 -20.11 15.79 3.72
N GLN A 18 -19.37 14.68 3.63
CA GLN A 18 -19.21 13.69 4.69
C GLN A 18 -20.56 13.18 5.23
N ASP A 19 -21.53 13.04 4.34
CA ASP A 19 -22.89 12.59 4.66
C ASP A 19 -22.98 11.06 4.57
N THR A 20 -22.54 10.38 5.63
CA THR A 20 -22.56 8.91 5.71
C THR A 20 -23.97 8.34 5.63
N ASP A 21 -24.94 8.97 6.29
CA ASP A 21 -26.33 8.49 6.31
C ASP A 21 -26.98 8.63 4.92
N GLY A 22 -26.76 9.76 4.23
CA GLY A 22 -27.18 9.96 2.85
C GLY A 22 -26.50 8.97 1.90
N PHE A 23 -25.22 8.68 2.11
CA PHE A 23 -24.51 7.66 1.34
C PHE A 23 -25.16 6.27 1.50
N ARG A 24 -25.44 5.84 2.74
CA ARG A 24 -26.10 4.55 3.00
C ARG A 24 -27.50 4.49 2.39
N ALA A 25 -28.29 5.56 2.52
CA ALA A 25 -29.63 5.62 1.95
C ALA A 25 -29.59 5.46 0.43
N LEU A 26 -28.71 6.18 -0.26
CA LEU A 26 -28.54 6.08 -1.71
C LEU A 26 -28.11 4.68 -2.16
N ILE A 27 -27.17 4.05 -1.44
CA ILE A 27 -26.75 2.68 -1.74
C ILE A 27 -27.92 1.70 -1.56
N GLY A 28 -28.69 1.84 -0.48
CA GLY A 28 -29.85 0.98 -0.20
C GLY A 28 -30.98 1.14 -1.21
N GLU A 29 -31.27 2.37 -1.66
CA GLU A 29 -32.30 2.64 -2.67
C GLU A 29 -31.96 2.03 -4.04
N HIS A 30 -30.67 1.88 -4.33
CA HIS A 30 -30.17 1.41 -5.62
C HIS A 30 -29.48 0.03 -5.55
N GLU A 31 -29.68 -0.75 -4.48
CA GLU A 31 -28.96 -2.01 -4.24
C GLU A 31 -29.00 -2.98 -5.45
N ASN A 32 -30.14 -3.05 -6.14
CA ASN A 32 -30.32 -3.93 -7.31
C ASN A 32 -29.59 -3.45 -8.58
N GLU A 33 -29.18 -2.19 -8.64
CA GLU A 33 -28.47 -1.56 -9.76
C GLU A 33 -26.94 -1.56 -9.56
N LEU A 34 -26.50 -1.79 -8.31
CA LEU A 34 -25.10 -1.72 -7.90
C LEU A 34 -24.40 -3.06 -8.14
N ILE A 35 -23.71 -3.15 -9.28
CA ILE A 35 -22.84 -4.27 -9.62
C ILE A 35 -21.36 -3.88 -9.51
N PRO A 36 -20.42 -4.83 -9.32
CA PRO A 36 -19.00 -4.52 -9.31
C PRO A 36 -18.56 -3.76 -10.57
N GLY A 37 -17.86 -2.64 -10.40
CA GLY A 37 -17.41 -1.79 -11.50
C GLY A 37 -18.42 -0.75 -11.99
N CYS A 38 -19.60 -0.62 -11.36
CA CYS A 38 -20.61 0.38 -11.76
C CYS A 38 -20.24 1.81 -11.36
N LEU A 39 -19.38 1.98 -10.35
CA LEU A 39 -18.94 3.29 -9.87
C LEU A 39 -17.82 3.84 -10.75
N GLU A 40 -17.72 5.16 -10.85
CA GLU A 40 -16.59 5.81 -11.55
C GLU A 40 -15.29 5.70 -10.74
N ASP A 41 -14.16 5.60 -11.42
CA ASP A 41 -12.83 5.43 -10.80
C ASP A 41 -12.47 6.58 -9.84
N ASN A 42 -12.99 7.78 -10.08
CA ASN A 42 -12.77 8.95 -9.22
C ASN A 42 -13.33 8.76 -7.79
N ILE A 43 -14.42 8.00 -7.60
CA ILE A 43 -14.99 7.72 -6.28
C ILE A 43 -13.95 7.03 -5.40
N PHE A 44 -13.22 6.07 -5.96
CA PHE A 44 -12.20 5.29 -5.25
C PHE A 44 -11.02 6.16 -4.80
N VAL A 45 -10.66 7.18 -5.59
CA VAL A 45 -9.66 8.16 -5.18
C VAL A 45 -10.22 9.11 -4.11
N GLU A 46 -11.46 9.55 -4.28
CA GLU A 46 -12.12 10.51 -3.39
C GLU A 46 -12.33 9.96 -1.99
N VAL A 47 -12.75 8.69 -1.83
CA VAL A 47 -12.95 8.11 -0.48
C VAL A 47 -11.66 8.08 0.36
N ILE A 48 -10.49 7.93 -0.30
CA ILE A 48 -9.19 7.97 0.36
C ILE A 48 -8.75 9.40 0.64
N THR A 49 -8.79 10.27 -0.38
CA THR A 49 -8.30 11.65 -0.27
C THR A 49 -9.16 12.52 0.65
N LYS A 50 -10.44 12.20 0.80
CA LYS A 50 -11.36 12.83 1.74
C LYS A 50 -11.37 12.20 3.12
N LYS A 51 -10.60 11.12 3.33
CA LYS A 51 -10.54 10.37 4.60
C LYS A 51 -11.94 10.00 5.10
N CYS A 52 -12.74 9.42 4.20
CA CYS A 52 -14.09 8.99 4.53
C CYS A 52 -14.07 7.96 5.67
N GLU A 53 -15.21 7.84 6.34
CA GLU A 53 -15.38 6.84 7.39
C GLU A 53 -15.16 5.42 6.85
N PRO A 54 -14.60 4.50 7.66
CA PRO A 54 -14.30 3.13 7.23
C PRO A 54 -15.50 2.43 6.57
N GLU A 55 -16.71 2.70 7.04
CA GLU A 55 -17.93 2.10 6.49
C GLU A 55 -18.23 2.53 5.05
N ILE A 56 -17.99 3.80 4.70
CA ILE A 56 -18.11 4.29 3.32
C ILE A 56 -17.07 3.59 2.45
N VAL A 57 -15.82 3.52 2.94
CA VAL A 57 -14.72 2.87 2.22
C VAL A 57 -15.03 1.40 1.98
N ASP A 58 -15.48 0.67 3.00
CA ASP A 58 -15.85 -0.75 2.91
C ASP A 58 -16.98 -1.00 1.91
N THR A 59 -17.96 -0.10 1.85
CA THR A 59 -19.06 -0.18 0.88
C THR A 59 -18.55 0.02 -0.54
N VAL A 60 -17.72 1.02 -0.78
CA VAL A 60 -17.10 1.27 -2.09
C VAL A 60 -16.20 0.11 -2.52
N VAL A 61 -15.41 -0.45 -1.61
CA VAL A 61 -14.55 -1.62 -1.87
C VAL A 61 -15.35 -2.83 -2.36
N LYS A 62 -16.54 -3.10 -1.78
CA LYS A 62 -17.41 -4.21 -2.21
C LYS A 62 -17.96 -4.05 -3.62
N LEU A 63 -18.06 -2.82 -4.11
CA LEU A 63 -18.54 -2.48 -5.45
C LEU A 63 -17.40 -2.32 -6.46
N ALA A 64 -16.14 -2.51 -6.05
CA ALA A 64 -14.98 -2.36 -6.90
C ALA A 64 -14.83 -3.53 -7.89
N ASN A 65 -14.42 -3.22 -9.12
CA ASN A 65 -13.77 -4.21 -9.98
C ASN A 65 -12.24 -4.24 -9.71
N GLU A 66 -11.49 -5.11 -10.39
CA GLU A 66 -10.05 -5.26 -10.17
C GLU A 66 -9.22 -4.00 -10.42
N ASN A 67 -9.57 -3.23 -11.46
CA ASN A 67 -8.89 -1.98 -11.80
C ASN A 67 -9.13 -0.91 -10.73
N GLN A 68 -10.33 -0.90 -10.16
CA GLN A 68 -10.71 0.01 -9.08
C GLN A 68 -10.08 -0.38 -7.75
N LEU A 69 -9.97 -1.69 -7.47
CA LEU A 69 -9.18 -2.18 -6.33
C LEU A 69 -7.70 -1.79 -6.47
N ALA A 70 -7.13 -1.88 -7.68
CA ALA A 70 -5.75 -1.46 -7.92
C ALA A 70 -5.59 0.06 -7.68
N SER A 71 -6.54 0.85 -8.16
CA SER A 71 -6.59 2.30 -7.94
C SER A 71 -6.71 2.65 -6.45
N LEU A 72 -7.51 1.90 -5.69
CA LEU A 72 -7.61 2.04 -4.23
C LEU A 72 -6.29 1.74 -3.53
N VAL A 73 -5.65 0.61 -3.86
CA VAL A 73 -4.33 0.26 -3.31
C VAL A 73 -3.33 1.36 -3.62
N ALA A 74 -3.24 1.79 -4.88
CA ALA A 74 -2.32 2.84 -5.29
C ALA A 74 -2.57 4.15 -4.55
N THR A 75 -3.82 4.59 -4.46
CA THR A 75 -4.20 5.84 -3.78
C THR A 75 -3.93 5.74 -2.29
N ALA A 76 -4.29 4.63 -1.63
CA ALA A 76 -4.04 4.42 -0.22
C ALA A 76 -2.54 4.49 0.09
N VAL A 77 -1.69 3.87 -0.73
CA VAL A 77 -0.24 3.97 -0.59
C VAL A 77 0.22 5.40 -0.81
N LEU A 78 -0.15 6.07 -1.91
CA LEU A 78 0.34 7.41 -2.23
C LEU A 78 -0.04 8.46 -1.17
N TYR A 79 -1.25 8.38 -0.61
CA TYR A 79 -1.78 9.30 0.39
C TYR A 79 -1.53 8.87 1.84
N ASP A 80 -0.76 7.80 2.05
CA ASP A 80 -0.44 7.26 3.37
C ASP A 80 -1.67 6.90 4.22
N HIS A 81 -2.71 6.39 3.57
CA HIS A 81 -3.97 6.03 4.20
C HIS A 81 -3.86 4.68 4.92
N SER A 82 -4.49 4.53 6.08
CA SER A 82 -4.47 3.32 6.91
C SER A 82 -5.44 2.23 6.43
N LEU A 83 -5.74 2.17 5.13
CA LEU A 83 -6.66 1.16 4.58
C LEU A 83 -5.97 -0.22 4.66
N PRO A 84 -6.60 -1.26 5.23
CA PRO A 84 -6.03 -2.60 5.22
C PRO A 84 -5.87 -3.13 3.78
N LEU A 85 -4.63 -3.17 3.29
CA LEU A 85 -4.34 -3.54 1.89
C LEU A 85 -4.51 -5.05 1.62
N GLY A 86 -4.26 -5.90 2.62
CA GLY A 86 -4.33 -7.37 2.48
C GLY A 86 -5.67 -7.86 1.92
N PRO A 87 -6.81 -7.46 2.51
CA PRO A 87 -8.14 -7.76 1.97
C PRO A 87 -8.34 -7.32 0.52
N LEU A 88 -7.81 -6.15 0.12
CA LEU A 88 -7.96 -5.65 -1.24
C LEU A 88 -7.27 -6.54 -2.27
N PHE A 89 -6.03 -6.97 -1.99
CA PHE A 89 -5.34 -7.96 -2.81
C PHE A 89 -6.09 -9.29 -2.84
N GLY A 90 -6.72 -9.69 -1.72
CA GLY A 90 -7.56 -10.88 -1.62
C GLY A 90 -8.78 -10.85 -2.53
N MET A 91 -9.32 -9.66 -2.84
CA MET A 91 -10.49 -9.47 -3.71
C MET A 91 -10.15 -9.45 -5.21
N MET A 92 -8.88 -9.28 -5.59
CA MET A 92 -8.42 -9.36 -6.98
C MET A 92 -8.32 -10.83 -7.42
N LYS A 93 -9.09 -11.23 -8.43
CA LYS A 93 -9.07 -12.60 -8.98
C LYS A 93 -7.84 -12.83 -9.84
N GLU A 94 -7.49 -11.87 -10.69
CA GLU A 94 -6.30 -11.86 -11.55
C GLU A 94 -5.18 -10.98 -10.98
N ARG A 95 -4.92 -11.12 -9.67
CA ARG A 95 -4.01 -10.27 -8.89
C ARG A 95 -2.65 -10.02 -9.56
N GLU A 96 -1.97 -11.07 -10.04
CA GLU A 96 -0.65 -10.93 -10.67
C GLU A 96 -0.71 -10.07 -11.94
N ARG A 97 -1.75 -10.26 -12.77
CA ARG A 97 -1.99 -9.43 -13.95
C ARG A 97 -2.28 -7.99 -13.56
N THR A 98 -3.19 -7.79 -12.61
CA THR A 98 -3.57 -6.45 -12.12
C THR A 98 -2.38 -5.68 -11.53
N ILE A 99 -1.52 -6.36 -10.75
CA ILE A 99 -0.29 -5.77 -10.20
C ILE A 99 0.61 -5.23 -11.32
N GLU A 100 0.77 -6.00 -12.41
CA GLU A 100 1.60 -5.62 -13.53
C GLU A 100 0.96 -4.52 -14.37
N GLU A 101 -0.31 -4.65 -14.75
CA GLU A 101 -1.01 -3.65 -15.57
C GLU A 101 -1.06 -2.27 -14.90
N HIS A 102 -1.25 -2.24 -13.57
CA HIS A 102 -1.30 -0.99 -12.79
C HIS A 102 0.04 -0.63 -12.15
N GLN A 103 1.10 -1.39 -12.43
CA GLN A 103 2.47 -1.12 -11.99
C GLN A 103 2.58 -0.91 -10.46
N LEU A 104 1.79 -1.67 -9.69
CA LEU A 104 1.68 -1.52 -8.23
C LEU A 104 3.01 -1.80 -7.51
N LYS A 105 3.89 -2.60 -8.13
CA LYS A 105 5.23 -2.90 -7.61
C LYS A 105 6.08 -1.65 -7.36
N TYR A 106 5.90 -0.58 -8.15
CA TYR A 106 6.67 0.65 -7.99
C TYR A 106 6.32 1.44 -6.73
N LEU A 107 5.21 1.10 -6.07
CA LEU A 107 4.82 1.70 -4.81
C LEU A 107 5.56 1.08 -3.60
N PHE A 108 6.25 -0.05 -3.79
CA PHE A 108 6.94 -0.76 -2.72
C PHE A 108 8.02 0.09 -2.03
N LEU A 109 8.82 0.82 -2.81
CA LEU A 109 9.83 1.75 -2.28
C LEU A 109 9.19 2.83 -1.40
N THR A 110 8.05 3.38 -1.83
CA THR A 110 7.32 4.40 -1.06
C THR A 110 6.87 3.87 0.30
N LEU A 111 6.40 2.62 0.37
CA LEU A 111 6.02 1.97 1.63
C LEU A 111 7.22 1.77 2.56
N CYS A 112 8.35 1.37 1.99
CA CYS A 112 9.61 1.17 2.71
C CYS A 112 10.14 2.48 3.31
N GLU A 113 10.16 3.56 2.52
CA GLU A 113 10.61 4.88 2.96
C GLU A 113 9.75 5.45 4.10
N ARG A 114 8.44 5.12 4.11
CA ARG A 114 7.49 5.56 5.14
C ARG A 114 7.44 4.65 6.36
N GLY A 115 8.17 3.53 6.36
CA GLY A 115 8.18 2.59 7.47
C GLY A 115 6.83 1.91 7.72
N ARG A 116 6.04 1.65 6.67
CA ARG A 116 4.71 1.03 6.79
C ARG A 116 4.80 -0.50 6.83
N THR A 117 5.33 -1.04 7.93
CA THR A 117 5.71 -2.46 8.09
C THR A 117 4.62 -3.45 7.67
N GLU A 118 3.37 -3.22 8.07
CA GLU A 118 2.27 -4.10 7.69
C GLU A 118 1.93 -4.02 6.19
N ALA A 119 1.97 -2.83 5.60
CA ALA A 119 1.74 -2.68 4.16
C ALA A 119 2.90 -3.30 3.34
N VAL A 120 4.15 -3.16 3.81
CA VAL A 120 5.32 -3.83 3.22
C VAL A 120 5.14 -5.35 3.28
N ARG A 121 4.66 -5.89 4.42
CA ARG A 121 4.39 -7.33 4.58
C ARG A 121 3.38 -7.82 3.55
N VAL A 122 2.26 -7.12 3.41
CA VAL A 122 1.24 -7.43 2.41
C VAL A 122 1.82 -7.41 1.00
N PHE A 123 2.64 -6.40 0.65
CA PHE A 123 3.25 -6.32 -0.67
C PHE A 123 4.21 -7.50 -0.93
N VAL A 124 5.02 -7.90 0.06
CA VAL A 124 5.91 -9.06 -0.04
C VAL A 124 5.11 -10.35 -0.23
N GLU A 125 4.10 -10.61 0.61
CA GLU A 125 3.25 -11.81 0.54
C GLU A 125 2.52 -11.94 -0.80
N ASN A 126 2.19 -10.81 -1.43
CA ASN A 126 1.54 -10.75 -2.73
C ASN A 126 2.50 -10.61 -3.91
N LYS A 127 3.82 -10.74 -3.69
CA LYS A 127 4.87 -10.56 -4.71
C LYS A 127 4.75 -9.23 -5.48
N CYS A 128 4.24 -8.20 -4.81
CA CYS A 128 4.02 -6.87 -5.34
C CYS A 128 5.26 -5.97 -5.15
N TYR A 129 6.41 -6.46 -5.60
CA TYR A 129 7.67 -5.72 -5.59
C TYR A 129 8.61 -6.26 -6.67
N ASP A 130 9.68 -5.54 -6.99
CA ASP A 130 10.76 -6.04 -7.86
C ASP A 130 11.92 -6.53 -6.97
N PRO A 131 12.19 -7.85 -6.90
CA PRO A 131 13.28 -8.38 -6.07
C PRO A 131 14.67 -7.97 -6.56
N SER A 132 14.79 -7.47 -7.79
CA SER A 132 16.05 -7.00 -8.37
C SER A 132 16.32 -5.53 -8.06
N ASP A 133 15.36 -4.80 -7.50
CA ASP A 133 15.52 -3.40 -7.12
C ASP A 133 16.21 -3.28 -5.75
N PRO A 134 17.45 -2.77 -5.67
CA PRO A 134 18.15 -2.65 -4.40
C PRO A 134 17.74 -1.41 -3.59
N ARG A 135 16.97 -0.47 -4.16
CA ARG A 135 16.63 0.80 -3.48
C ARG A 135 15.87 0.60 -2.17
N PRO A 136 14.88 -0.31 -2.05
CA PRO A 136 14.17 -0.56 -0.79
C PRO A 136 15.10 -0.98 0.36
N LEU A 137 16.10 -1.84 0.09
CA LEU A 137 17.10 -2.25 1.08
C LEU A 137 17.81 -1.03 1.68
N ARG A 138 18.33 -0.16 0.81
CA ARG A 138 19.07 1.04 1.23
C ARG A 138 18.15 2.04 1.95
N ALA A 139 16.93 2.22 1.45
CA ALA A 139 15.96 3.14 2.03
C ALA A 139 15.61 2.76 3.47
N VAL A 140 15.27 1.49 3.72
CA VAL A 140 14.92 1.03 5.07
C VAL A 140 16.13 1.10 6.01
N VAL A 141 17.30 0.60 5.59
CA VAL A 141 18.48 0.65 6.47
C VAL A 141 18.80 2.09 6.85
N ARG A 142 18.87 3.01 5.89
CA ARG A 142 19.13 4.44 6.14
C ARG A 142 18.09 5.07 7.06
N GLY A 143 16.81 4.75 6.86
CA GLY A 143 15.71 5.27 7.68
C GLY A 143 15.81 4.83 9.15
N GLN A 144 16.42 3.69 9.43
CA GLN A 144 16.53 3.15 10.78
C GLN A 144 17.84 3.52 11.50
N LEU A 145 18.89 3.98 10.82
CA LEU A 145 20.22 4.22 11.42
C LEU A 145 20.20 5.12 12.66
N LYS A 146 19.36 6.17 12.62
CA LYS A 146 19.22 7.18 13.67
C LYS A 146 17.89 7.12 14.40
N ASN A 147 17.09 6.09 14.13
CA ASN A 147 15.79 5.94 14.75
C ASN A 147 15.98 5.42 16.19
N PRO A 148 15.50 6.14 17.22
CA PRO A 148 15.61 5.65 18.60
C PRO A 148 14.87 4.32 18.80
N ASN A 149 13.76 4.12 18.08
CA ASN A 149 12.97 2.89 18.12
C ASN A 149 13.09 2.18 16.77
N VAL A 150 14.13 1.36 16.63
CA VAL A 150 14.42 0.62 15.40
C VAL A 150 13.28 -0.34 15.08
N ASP A 151 12.71 -0.22 13.88
CA ASP A 151 11.76 -1.21 13.36
C ASP A 151 12.52 -2.42 12.80
N THR A 152 12.82 -3.36 13.69
CA THR A 152 13.55 -4.58 13.34
C THR A 152 12.75 -5.51 12.43
N ASP A 153 11.42 -5.50 12.53
CA ASP A 153 10.54 -6.32 11.70
C ASP A 153 10.57 -5.85 10.25
N LEU A 154 10.50 -4.54 10.02
CA LEU A 154 10.64 -3.95 8.69
C LEU A 154 12.01 -4.26 8.08
N LEU A 155 13.09 -4.11 8.84
CA LEU A 155 14.44 -4.42 8.38
C LEU A 155 14.55 -5.89 7.96
N MET A 156 14.13 -6.81 8.82
CA MET A 156 14.17 -8.25 8.53
C MET A 156 13.35 -8.58 7.29
N LEU A 157 12.13 -8.05 7.20
CA LEU A 157 11.22 -8.31 6.09
C LEU A 157 11.81 -7.85 4.75
N VAL A 158 12.37 -6.65 4.68
CA VAL A 158 12.93 -6.12 3.43
C VAL A 158 14.24 -6.83 3.06
N LEU A 159 15.12 -7.10 4.03
CA LEU A 159 16.37 -7.83 3.85
C LEU A 159 16.16 -9.29 3.44
N SER A 160 15.09 -9.95 3.91
CA SER A 160 14.77 -11.32 3.48
C SER A 160 14.12 -11.38 2.11
N SER A 161 13.47 -10.30 1.68
CA SER A 161 12.70 -10.25 0.42
C SER A 161 13.55 -9.87 -0.79
N HIS A 162 14.69 -9.21 -0.57
CA HIS A 162 15.66 -8.83 -1.60
C HIS A 162 16.97 -9.55 -1.33
N ALA A 163 17.43 -10.37 -2.27
CA ALA A 163 18.76 -10.95 -2.20
C ALA A 163 19.78 -9.81 -2.33
N PRO A 164 20.54 -9.47 -1.29
CA PRO A 164 21.47 -8.37 -1.34
C PRO A 164 22.62 -8.73 -2.28
N GLN A 165 22.88 -7.87 -3.25
CA GLN A 165 24.04 -8.04 -4.14
C GLN A 165 25.32 -7.67 -3.38
N PRO A 166 26.50 -8.22 -3.73
CA PRO A 166 27.75 -7.94 -3.04
C PRO A 166 28.06 -6.44 -2.88
N ASP A 167 27.73 -5.63 -3.88
CA ASP A 167 27.91 -4.17 -3.82
C ASP A 167 26.95 -3.50 -2.84
N ASP A 168 25.72 -3.99 -2.72
CA ASP A 168 24.75 -3.51 -1.73
C ASP A 168 25.21 -3.88 -0.32
N VAL A 169 25.67 -5.12 -0.11
CA VAL A 169 26.27 -5.57 1.16
C VAL A 169 27.41 -4.65 1.56
N LYS A 170 28.34 -4.39 0.65
CA LYS A 170 29.47 -3.49 0.88
C LYS A 170 29.02 -2.08 1.24
N CYS A 171 28.07 -1.51 0.49
CA CYS A 171 27.53 -0.18 0.79
C CYS A 171 26.84 -0.13 2.16
N LEU A 172 26.00 -1.12 2.47
CA LEU A 172 25.30 -1.21 3.75
C LEU A 172 26.28 -1.30 4.93
N ILE A 173 27.28 -2.17 4.84
CA ILE A 173 28.26 -2.41 5.92
C ILE A 173 29.25 -1.25 6.04
N GLU A 174 29.91 -0.86 4.94
CA GLU A 174 31.03 0.07 5.00
C GLU A 174 30.58 1.54 5.10
N THR A 175 29.39 1.88 4.56
CA THR A 175 28.91 3.28 4.54
C THR A 175 27.88 3.54 5.62
N TYR A 176 26.87 2.68 5.78
CA TYR A 176 25.72 2.99 6.64
C TYR A 176 25.86 2.50 8.08
N LEU A 177 26.42 1.32 8.33
CA LEU A 177 26.55 0.79 9.70
C LEU A 177 27.53 1.57 10.60
N ALA A 178 28.43 2.35 10.01
CA ALA A 178 29.28 3.28 10.74
C ALA A 178 28.48 4.45 11.36
N GLU A 179 27.35 4.82 10.74
CA GLU A 179 26.48 5.92 11.16
C GLU A 179 25.33 5.47 12.08
N ALA A 180 25.20 4.16 12.35
CA ALA A 180 24.14 3.63 13.19
C ALA A 180 24.33 4.03 14.66
N GLU A 181 23.40 4.80 15.20
CA GLU A 181 23.37 5.22 16.61
C GLU A 181 22.79 4.11 17.51
N ASN A 182 21.96 3.24 16.93
CA ASN A 182 21.37 2.10 17.62
C ASN A 182 22.01 0.77 17.16
N GLY A 183 22.54 0.00 18.12
CA GLY A 183 23.20 -1.28 17.86
C GLY A 183 22.28 -2.37 17.30
N ASP A 184 20.95 -2.24 17.42
CA ASP A 184 20.01 -3.23 16.89
C ASP A 184 19.93 -3.20 15.36
N VAL A 185 20.13 -2.04 14.71
CA VAL A 185 20.25 -1.98 13.24
C VAL A 185 21.43 -2.82 12.78
N ARG A 186 22.58 -2.66 13.45
CA ARG A 186 23.79 -3.43 13.15
C ARG A 186 23.56 -4.93 13.30
N LYS A 187 22.97 -5.36 14.43
CA LYS A 187 22.67 -6.78 14.67
C LYS A 187 21.76 -7.37 13.57
N VAL A 188 20.70 -6.68 13.18
CA VAL A 188 19.75 -7.18 12.17
C VAL A 188 20.41 -7.26 10.80
N VAL A 189 21.09 -6.19 10.39
CA VAL A 189 21.79 -6.14 9.10
C VAL A 189 22.87 -7.23 9.04
N GLU A 190 23.74 -7.35 10.04
CA GLU A 190 24.76 -8.40 10.09
C GLU A 190 24.13 -9.80 10.08
N LYS A 191 23.10 -10.06 10.89
CA LYS A 191 22.40 -11.36 10.91
C LYS A 191 21.85 -11.74 9.54
N CYS A 192 21.25 -10.79 8.82
CA CYS A 192 20.68 -11.04 7.50
C CYS A 192 21.76 -11.18 6.42
N LEU A 193 22.90 -10.51 6.55
CA LEU A 193 23.99 -10.51 5.56
C LEU A 193 24.99 -11.67 5.73
N VAL A 194 25.20 -12.17 6.95
CA VAL A 194 26.10 -13.32 7.22
C VAL A 194 25.65 -14.60 6.51
N GLY A 195 24.35 -14.72 6.18
CA GLY A 195 23.82 -15.82 5.37
C GLY A 195 24.23 -15.80 3.90
N PHE A 196 24.79 -14.71 3.38
CA PHE A 196 25.19 -14.54 1.97
C PHE A 196 26.71 -14.63 1.73
N HIS A 197 27.50 -14.86 2.79
CA HIS A 197 28.96 -15.04 2.73
C HIS A 197 29.42 -16.51 2.83
N GLN A 198 28.50 -17.47 2.71
CA GLN A 198 28.79 -18.91 2.57
C GLN A 198 28.41 -19.39 1.18
#